data_AF-A0A3N0ZMI0-F1
#
_entry.id   AF-A0A3N0ZMI0-F1
#
_cell.length_a   1.000
_cell.length_b   1.000
_cell.length_c   1.000
_cell.angle_alpha   90.00
_cell.angle_beta   90.00
_cell.angle_gamma   90.00
#
_symmetry.space_group_name_H-M   'P 1'
#
loop_
_entity.id
_entity.type
_entity.pdbx_description
1 polymer ?
#
loop_
_entity_poly.entity_id
_entity_poly.type
_entity_poly.pdbx_seq_one_letter_code
_entity_poly.pdbx_strand_id
1 'polypeptide(L)'
;MNTSENLYGVGALFKDPNKIVKVVEKLVELGYKHWDVHSSYPLHGIPKRMRLKWSPLGYVALILGLTGTLTGLFLTWWTMSVDYPLTIGGKPWFSFPAFVPVLFELTVLLASVGTAIVMLFIIFKFPNNQHPLHDTEYINKVSVDHFGVFIEAKDELFELEKVKSLFNDFGADEIIEIAYDRNEVTFKPKVFDVKFISFLVVIAIITSSVAYLFNNKILYLPPFDFMLKQFRLGPQESSTFFADGFGMRKPPAGTVARNQEFYPFKNKPDEAGMKLVNPLLATQENLELGRNKFNTFCSPCHGWRGEGDSRLNGQFPNPPSLHSEKVRNWTDGRIYHVIMEGQNVMPSYASQLTEKERWAVILYIRSLQRALNAKQEDIQ
;
A
#
# COMPACT_ATOMS: atom_id res chain seq x y z
N MET A 1 -10.08 -63.19 -9.96
CA MET A 1 -9.92 -62.48 -8.67
C MET A 1 -11.31 -62.27 -8.10
N ASN A 2 -11.53 -62.63 -6.84
CA ASN A 2 -12.85 -62.58 -6.21
C ASN A 2 -13.29 -61.11 -6.09
N THR A 3 -14.23 -60.67 -6.91
CA THR A 3 -14.63 -59.25 -7.06
C THR A 3 -15.31 -58.67 -5.81
N SER A 4 -15.74 -59.52 -4.87
CA SER A 4 -16.47 -59.09 -3.68
C SER A 4 -15.60 -58.54 -2.54
N GLU A 5 -14.32 -58.91 -2.44
CA GLU A 5 -13.47 -58.46 -1.30
C GLU A 5 -12.82 -57.09 -1.52
N ASN A 6 -12.69 -56.64 -2.78
CA ASN A 6 -12.01 -55.40 -3.15
C ASN A 6 -12.91 -54.36 -3.81
N LEU A 7 -14.24 -54.48 -3.71
CA LEU A 7 -15.15 -53.49 -4.28
C LEU A 7 -15.07 -52.16 -3.50
N TYR A 8 -14.78 -51.05 -4.21
CA TYR A 8 -14.83 -49.71 -3.65
C TYR A 8 -16.25 -49.13 -3.68
N GLY A 9 -16.99 -49.41 -4.75
CA GLY A 9 -18.38 -48.98 -4.90
C GLY A 9 -18.87 -49.14 -6.34
N VAL A 10 -20.07 -48.63 -6.60
CA VAL A 10 -20.74 -48.72 -7.89
C VAL A 10 -21.13 -47.33 -8.36
N GLY A 11 -20.75 -47.01 -9.60
CA GLY A 11 -21.09 -45.77 -10.27
C GLY A 11 -22.11 -45.99 -11.38
N ALA A 12 -23.19 -45.21 -11.39
CA ALA A 12 -24.10 -45.12 -12.51
C ALA A 12 -23.85 -43.84 -13.31
N LEU A 13 -23.84 -43.97 -14.64
CA LEU A 13 -23.68 -42.88 -15.59
C LEU A 13 -25.02 -42.55 -16.25
N PHE A 14 -25.28 -41.26 -16.40
CA PHE A 14 -26.46 -40.70 -17.03
C PHE A 14 -26.05 -39.63 -18.04
N LYS A 15 -26.65 -39.59 -19.22
CA LYS A 15 -26.50 -38.49 -20.19
C LYS A 15 -27.43 -37.31 -19.92
N ASP A 16 -28.56 -37.58 -19.26
CA ASP A 16 -29.55 -36.55 -18.91
C ASP A 16 -29.43 -36.17 -17.42
N PRO A 17 -29.11 -34.92 -17.09
CA PRO A 17 -28.99 -34.47 -15.71
C PRO A 17 -30.31 -34.53 -14.92
N ASN A 18 -31.46 -34.55 -15.59
CA ASN A 18 -32.76 -34.63 -14.92
C ASN A 18 -33.01 -36.00 -14.28
N LYS A 19 -32.40 -37.08 -14.81
CA LYS A 19 -32.52 -38.42 -14.24
C LYS A 19 -31.86 -38.51 -12.86
N ILE A 20 -30.72 -37.82 -12.69
CA ILE A 20 -29.97 -37.78 -11.42
C ILE A 20 -30.81 -37.23 -10.29
N VAL A 21 -31.63 -36.20 -10.56
CA VAL A 21 -32.46 -35.56 -9.54
C VAL A 21 -33.33 -36.58 -8.82
N LYS A 22 -33.95 -37.49 -9.58
CA LYS A 22 -34.82 -38.55 -9.04
C LYS A 22 -34.03 -39.58 -8.25
N VAL A 23 -32.84 -39.95 -8.73
CA VAL A 23 -31.94 -40.88 -8.04
C VAL A 23 -31.50 -40.29 -6.70
N VAL A 24 -31.06 -39.02 -6.69
CA VAL A 24 -30.63 -38.28 -5.50
C VAL A 24 -31.73 -38.23 -4.45
N GLU A 25 -32.95 -37.87 -4.84
CA GLU A 25 -34.11 -37.84 -3.94
C GLU A 25 -34.37 -39.24 -3.36
N LYS A 26 -34.25 -40.28 -4.18
CA LYS A 26 -34.45 -41.65 -3.71
C LYS A 26 -33.36 -42.13 -2.76
N LEU A 27 -32.09 -41.81 -3.02
CA LEU A 27 -30.98 -42.16 -2.13
C LEU A 27 -31.12 -41.50 -0.76
N VAL A 28 -31.57 -40.24 -0.72
CA VAL A 28 -31.86 -39.52 0.52
C VAL A 28 -33.04 -40.13 1.27
N GLU A 29 -34.11 -40.53 0.57
CA GLU A 29 -35.25 -41.26 1.18
C GLU A 29 -34.83 -42.60 1.78
N LEU A 30 -33.99 -43.36 1.06
CA LEU A 30 -33.50 -44.67 1.50
C LEU A 30 -32.47 -44.58 2.63
N GLY A 31 -31.87 -43.41 2.84
CA GLY A 31 -30.98 -43.15 3.96
C GLY A 31 -29.51 -43.52 3.71
N TYR A 32 -29.07 -43.63 2.45
CA TYR A 32 -27.66 -43.80 2.13
C TYR A 32 -26.85 -42.58 2.61
N LYS A 33 -25.64 -42.81 3.12
CA LYS A 33 -24.74 -41.82 3.73
C LYS A 33 -23.42 -41.64 2.97
N HIS A 34 -22.91 -42.70 2.34
CA HIS A 34 -21.63 -42.76 1.65
C HIS A 34 -21.83 -42.83 0.13
N TRP A 35 -22.22 -41.70 -0.45
CA TRP A 35 -22.44 -41.56 -1.88
C TRP A 35 -22.22 -40.12 -2.30
N ASP A 36 -21.93 -39.91 -3.59
CA ASP A 36 -21.72 -38.58 -4.15
C ASP A 36 -22.22 -38.48 -5.59
N VAL A 37 -22.41 -37.24 -6.05
CA VAL A 37 -22.78 -36.91 -7.42
C VAL A 37 -21.59 -36.23 -8.09
N HIS A 38 -21.13 -36.80 -9.20
CA HIS A 38 -20.01 -36.29 -9.96
C HIS A 38 -20.52 -35.67 -11.26
N SER A 39 -20.05 -34.46 -11.59
CA SER A 39 -20.40 -33.76 -12.82
C SER A 39 -19.25 -32.84 -13.27
N SER A 40 -19.11 -32.65 -14.58
CA SER A 40 -18.11 -31.73 -15.16
C SER A 40 -18.39 -30.25 -14.88
N TYR A 41 -19.63 -29.92 -14.50
CA TYR A 41 -20.05 -28.57 -14.11
C TYR A 41 -21.02 -28.60 -12.92
N PRO A 42 -21.23 -27.45 -12.23
CA PRO A 42 -22.13 -27.40 -11.09
C PRO A 42 -23.60 -27.66 -11.47
N LEU A 43 -24.18 -28.74 -10.93
CA LEU A 43 -25.60 -29.02 -11.07
C LEU A 43 -26.41 -28.24 -10.02
N HIS A 44 -27.05 -27.15 -10.44
CA HIS A 44 -27.82 -26.30 -9.55
C HIS A 44 -28.98 -27.05 -8.86
N GLY A 45 -29.06 -26.92 -7.54
CA GLY A 45 -30.10 -27.55 -6.72
C GLY A 45 -29.81 -28.97 -6.25
N ILE A 46 -28.80 -29.66 -6.80
CA ILE A 46 -28.37 -30.98 -6.31
C ILE A 46 -27.89 -30.91 -4.84
N PRO A 47 -27.02 -29.95 -4.43
CA PRO A 47 -26.58 -29.87 -3.03
C PRO A 47 -27.73 -29.73 -2.01
N LYS A 48 -28.79 -28.99 -2.39
CA LYS A 48 -29.98 -28.82 -1.55
C LYS A 48 -30.77 -30.11 -1.43
N ARG A 49 -30.88 -30.89 -2.51
CA ARG A 49 -31.57 -32.20 -2.53
C ARG A 49 -30.78 -33.26 -1.76
N MET A 50 -29.45 -33.26 -1.88
CA MET A 50 -28.54 -34.09 -1.09
C MET A 50 -28.54 -33.74 0.41
N ARG A 51 -29.19 -32.64 0.81
CA ARG A 51 -29.19 -32.13 2.19
C ARG A 51 -27.78 -31.84 2.72
N LEU A 52 -26.88 -31.35 1.84
CA LEU A 52 -25.53 -30.97 2.24
C LEU A 52 -25.55 -29.76 3.19
N LYS A 53 -24.63 -29.77 4.14
CA LYS A 53 -24.40 -28.64 5.05
C LYS A 53 -23.70 -27.50 4.31
N TRP A 54 -23.89 -26.27 4.78
CA TRP A 54 -23.18 -25.11 4.27
C TRP A 54 -21.66 -25.25 4.46
N SER A 55 -20.90 -24.81 3.47
CA SER A 55 -19.44 -24.81 3.54
C SER A 55 -18.93 -23.83 4.61
N PRO A 56 -17.93 -24.22 5.43
CA PRO A 56 -17.35 -23.34 6.43
C PRO A 56 -16.43 -22.25 5.84
N LEU A 57 -16.16 -22.27 4.52
CA LEU A 57 -15.21 -21.35 3.87
C LEU A 57 -15.54 -19.86 4.08
N GLY A 58 -16.83 -19.50 4.15
CA GLY A 58 -17.22 -18.12 4.41
C GLY A 58 -16.75 -17.60 5.78
N TYR A 59 -16.81 -18.44 6.81
CA TYR A 59 -16.31 -18.09 8.15
C TYR A 59 -14.78 -18.02 8.19
N VAL A 60 -14.11 -18.92 7.46
CA VAL A 60 -12.66 -18.89 7.29
C VAL A 60 -12.21 -17.56 6.69
N ALA A 61 -12.85 -17.13 5.60
CA ALA A 61 -12.57 -15.86 4.94
C ALA A 61 -12.77 -14.66 5.88
N LEU A 62 -13.85 -14.68 6.67
CA LEU A 62 -14.15 -13.62 7.64
C LEU A 62 -13.05 -13.54 8.72
N ILE A 63 -12.66 -14.67 9.32
CA ILE A 63 -11.65 -14.71 10.38
C ILE A 63 -10.30 -14.22 9.83
N LEU A 64 -9.90 -14.69 8.65
CA LEU A 64 -8.64 -14.29 8.02
C LEU A 64 -8.63 -12.82 7.61
N GLY A 65 -9.74 -12.31 7.07
CA GLY A 65 -9.90 -10.90 6.75
C GLY A 65 -9.81 -10.01 7.99
N LEU A 66 -10.53 -10.35 9.07
CA LEU A 66 -10.43 -9.62 10.34
C LEU A 66 -9.01 -9.65 10.91
N THR A 67 -8.33 -10.79 10.80
CA THR A 67 -6.92 -10.91 11.18
C THR A 67 -6.04 -9.97 10.37
N GLY A 68 -6.28 -9.85 9.05
CA GLY A 68 -5.60 -8.88 8.18
C GLY A 68 -5.82 -7.44 8.63
N THR A 69 -7.06 -7.04 8.90
CA THR A 69 -7.39 -5.70 9.40
C THR A 69 -6.68 -5.40 10.72
N LEU A 70 -6.76 -6.33 11.68
CA LEU A 70 -6.15 -6.16 13.01
C LEU A 70 -4.62 -6.07 12.91
N THR A 71 -4.01 -6.89 12.05
CA THR A 71 -2.56 -6.87 11.82
C THR A 71 -2.13 -5.54 11.20
N GLY A 72 -2.87 -5.04 10.21
CA GLY A 72 -2.57 -3.75 9.57
C GLY A 72 -2.73 -2.59 10.55
N LEU A 73 -3.78 -2.63 11.37
CA LEU A 73 -4.03 -1.60 12.37
C LEU A 73 -2.92 -1.57 13.42
N PHE A 74 -2.54 -2.75 13.91
CA PHE A 74 -1.45 -2.91 14.86
C PHE A 74 -0.13 -2.42 14.27
N LEU A 75 0.22 -2.84 13.05
CA LEU A 75 1.48 -2.46 12.39
C LEU A 75 1.57 -0.95 12.19
N THR A 76 0.52 -0.32 11.67
CA THR A 76 0.50 1.13 11.40
C THR A 76 0.51 1.95 12.69
N TRP A 77 -0.26 1.55 13.70
CA TRP A 77 -0.23 2.19 15.02
C TRP A 77 1.15 2.05 15.68
N TRP A 78 1.70 0.84 15.72
CA TRP A 78 3.00 0.57 16.34
C TRP A 78 4.11 1.40 15.70
N THR A 79 4.24 1.32 14.38
CA THR A 79 5.32 2.02 13.66
C THR A 79 5.23 3.54 13.78
N MET A 80 4.02 4.11 13.68
CA MET A 80 3.83 5.56 13.59
C MET A 80 3.62 6.25 14.94
N SER A 81 3.17 5.53 15.97
CA SER A 81 2.86 6.12 17.29
C SER A 81 3.79 5.65 18.40
N VAL A 82 4.45 4.49 18.25
CA VAL A 82 5.26 3.89 19.33
C VAL A 82 6.74 3.82 18.95
N ASP A 83 7.06 3.14 17.84
CA ASP A 83 8.44 2.84 17.47
C ASP A 83 9.19 4.08 16.96
N TYR A 84 8.63 4.76 15.96
CA TYR A 84 9.29 5.91 15.34
C TYR A 84 8.30 7.01 14.95
N PRO A 85 7.80 7.80 15.92
CA PRO A 85 6.85 8.86 15.66
C PRO A 85 7.47 9.99 14.83
N LEU A 86 6.96 10.17 13.62
CA LEU A 86 7.40 11.19 12.67
C LEU A 86 6.32 12.24 12.43
N THR A 87 6.68 13.51 12.55
CA THR A 87 5.80 14.63 12.20
C THR A 87 5.87 14.90 10.69
N ILE A 88 5.00 14.24 9.93
CA ILE A 88 4.92 14.39 8.46
C ILE A 88 3.78 15.34 8.10
N GLY A 89 4.12 16.52 7.60
CA GLY A 89 3.13 17.52 7.15
C GLY A 89 2.19 18.01 8.25
N GLY A 90 2.63 17.98 9.52
CA GLY A 90 1.83 18.44 10.68
C GLY A 90 0.67 17.53 11.08
N LYS A 91 0.58 16.32 10.52
CA LYS A 91 -0.48 15.35 10.86
C LYS A 91 -0.24 14.72 12.25
N PRO A 92 -1.30 14.28 12.94
CA PRO A 92 -1.15 13.52 14.18
C PRO A 92 -0.40 12.21 13.92
N TRP A 93 0.32 11.71 14.94
CA TRP A 93 1.12 10.47 14.84
C TRP A 93 0.29 9.26 14.40
N PHE A 94 -0.98 9.17 14.81
CA PHE A 94 -1.92 8.21 14.25
C PHE A 94 -2.97 8.91 13.35
N SER A 95 -2.72 8.89 12.04
CA SER A 95 -3.65 9.41 11.03
C SER A 95 -4.47 8.28 10.40
N PHE A 96 -5.50 7.79 11.10
CA PHE A 96 -6.32 6.66 10.66
C PHE A 96 -6.80 6.74 9.19
N PRO A 97 -7.34 7.88 8.69
CA PRO A 97 -7.80 7.97 7.31
C PRO A 97 -6.71 7.69 6.27
N ALA A 98 -5.45 8.00 6.58
CA ALA A 98 -4.32 7.75 5.68
C ALA A 98 -3.99 6.26 5.55
N PHE A 99 -4.38 5.44 6.53
CA PHE A 99 -4.06 4.01 6.56
C PHE A 99 -5.19 3.12 6.05
N VAL A 100 -6.41 3.63 5.86
CA VAL A 100 -7.55 2.85 5.35
C VAL A 100 -7.23 2.06 4.08
N PRO A 101 -6.53 2.60 3.06
CA PRO A 101 -6.16 1.82 1.89
C PRO A 101 -5.26 0.63 2.24
N VAL A 102 -4.27 0.82 3.11
CA VAL A 102 -3.35 -0.24 3.54
C VAL A 102 -4.10 -1.32 4.32
N LEU A 103 -5.00 -0.92 5.23
CA LEU A 103 -5.84 -1.86 5.98
C LEU A 103 -6.71 -2.69 5.03
N PHE A 104 -7.39 -2.04 4.08
CA PHE A 104 -8.23 -2.70 3.09
C PHE A 104 -7.47 -3.74 2.26
N GLU A 105 -6.31 -3.37 1.72
CA GLU A 105 -5.49 -4.29 0.93
C GLU A 105 -5.04 -5.51 1.75
N LEU A 106 -4.66 -5.30 3.01
CA LEU A 106 -4.23 -6.40 3.87
C LEU A 106 -5.39 -7.32 4.25
N THR A 107 -6.59 -6.76 4.51
CA THR A 107 -7.83 -7.53 4.71
C THR A 107 -8.13 -8.41 3.49
N VAL A 108 -8.13 -7.82 2.29
CA VAL A 108 -8.44 -8.53 1.04
C VAL A 108 -7.40 -9.60 0.75
N LEU A 109 -6.11 -9.30 0.95
CA LEU A 109 -5.01 -10.24 0.74
C LEU A 109 -5.14 -11.47 1.65
N LEU A 110 -5.28 -11.28 2.96
CA LEU A 110 -5.38 -12.40 3.90
C LEU A 110 -6.69 -13.19 3.72
N ALA A 111 -7.80 -12.50 3.49
CA ALA A 111 -9.08 -13.17 3.24
C ALA A 111 -9.04 -14.03 1.97
N SER A 112 -8.55 -13.48 0.85
CA SER A 112 -8.55 -14.19 -0.44
C SER A 112 -7.53 -15.32 -0.47
N VAL A 113 -6.24 -15.01 -0.27
CA VAL A 113 -5.15 -15.98 -0.38
C VAL A 113 -5.25 -17.03 0.72
N GLY A 114 -5.54 -16.61 1.96
CA GLY A 114 -5.65 -17.54 3.07
C GLY A 114 -6.87 -18.48 2.93
N THR A 115 -8.00 -18.00 2.43
CA THR A 115 -9.16 -18.89 2.14
C THR A 115 -8.85 -19.89 1.04
N ALA A 116 -8.16 -19.47 -0.02
CA ALA A 116 -7.73 -20.38 -1.08
C ALA A 116 -6.78 -21.46 -0.54
N ILE A 117 -5.83 -21.10 0.31
CA ILE A 117 -4.92 -22.06 0.98
C ILE A 117 -5.72 -23.05 1.83
N VAL A 118 -6.63 -22.57 2.70
CA VAL A 118 -7.45 -23.46 3.54
C VAL A 118 -8.32 -24.39 2.68
N MET A 119 -8.94 -23.86 1.62
CA MET A 119 -9.75 -24.64 0.69
C MET A 119 -8.93 -25.77 0.05
N LEU A 120 -7.77 -25.45 -0.53
CA LEU A 120 -6.96 -26.42 -1.26
C LEU A 120 -6.33 -27.48 -0.33
N PHE A 121 -5.73 -27.06 0.78
CA PHE A 121 -4.89 -27.94 1.60
C PHE A 121 -5.64 -28.60 2.76
N ILE A 122 -6.68 -27.97 3.30
CA ILE A 122 -7.43 -28.50 4.46
C ILE A 122 -8.73 -29.16 4.01
N ILE A 123 -9.52 -28.50 3.16
CA ILE A 123 -10.82 -29.03 2.71
C ILE A 123 -10.64 -30.08 1.62
N PHE A 124 -9.98 -29.71 0.51
CA PHE A 124 -9.73 -30.63 -0.61
C PHE A 124 -8.55 -31.58 -0.36
N LYS A 125 -7.71 -31.28 0.64
CA LYS A 125 -6.56 -32.10 1.04
C LYS A 125 -5.54 -32.32 -0.08
N PHE A 126 -5.40 -31.35 -0.99
CA PHE A 126 -4.30 -31.37 -1.95
C PHE A 126 -2.94 -31.30 -1.24
N PRO A 127 -1.87 -31.89 -1.80
CA PRO A 127 -1.79 -32.64 -3.06
C PRO A 127 -2.04 -34.16 -2.88
N ASN A 128 -3.15 -34.56 -2.26
CA ASN A 128 -3.57 -35.96 -2.29
C ASN A 128 -4.28 -36.29 -3.61
N ASN A 129 -3.55 -36.89 -4.55
CA ASN A 129 -4.08 -37.35 -5.84
C ASN A 129 -4.35 -38.87 -5.87
N GLN A 130 -4.39 -39.53 -4.71
CA GLN A 130 -4.63 -40.98 -4.61
C GLN A 130 -6.09 -41.24 -4.20
N HIS A 131 -7.01 -41.03 -5.14
CA HIS A 131 -8.42 -41.34 -4.98
C HIS A 131 -8.80 -42.57 -5.82
N PRO A 132 -9.56 -43.54 -5.29
CA PRO A 132 -9.97 -44.76 -6.01
C PRO A 132 -10.74 -44.54 -7.32
N LEU A 133 -11.30 -43.35 -7.50
CA LEU A 133 -12.02 -42.97 -8.73
C LEU A 133 -11.09 -42.41 -9.81
N HIS A 134 -9.87 -41.98 -9.49
CA HIS A 134 -8.94 -41.49 -10.50
C HIS A 134 -8.57 -42.59 -11.48
N ASP A 135 -8.40 -42.23 -12.76
CA ASP A 135 -8.07 -43.13 -13.87
C ASP A 135 -9.11 -44.23 -14.16
N THR A 136 -10.32 -44.12 -13.61
CA THR A 136 -11.44 -45.02 -13.92
C THR A 136 -12.20 -44.57 -15.16
N GLU A 137 -12.79 -45.50 -15.91
CA GLU A 137 -13.68 -45.18 -17.04
C GLU A 137 -14.88 -44.33 -16.61
N TYR A 138 -15.36 -44.54 -15.38
CA TYR A 138 -16.40 -43.74 -14.75
C TYR A 138 -16.04 -42.25 -14.71
N ILE A 139 -14.89 -41.88 -14.11
CA ILE A 139 -14.54 -40.45 -13.98
C ILE A 139 -14.17 -39.83 -15.34
N ASN A 140 -13.61 -40.63 -16.26
CA ASN A 140 -13.30 -40.19 -17.62
C ASN A 140 -14.59 -39.78 -18.36
N LYS A 141 -15.65 -40.57 -18.27
CA LYS A 141 -16.97 -40.26 -18.89
C LYS A 141 -17.64 -39.07 -18.20
N VAL A 142 -17.60 -39.02 -16.86
CA VAL A 142 -18.19 -37.90 -16.09
C VAL A 142 -17.52 -36.56 -16.39
N SER A 143 -16.22 -36.57 -16.65
CA SER A 143 -15.45 -35.35 -16.94
C SER A 143 -15.73 -34.77 -18.32
N VAL A 144 -16.39 -35.54 -19.21
CA VAL A 144 -16.63 -35.16 -20.61
C VAL A 144 -18.10 -34.84 -20.84
N ASP A 145 -18.97 -35.85 -20.80
CA ASP A 145 -20.36 -35.75 -21.29
C ASP A 145 -21.40 -36.48 -20.43
N HIS A 146 -20.99 -37.29 -19.47
CA HIS A 146 -21.90 -37.99 -18.56
C HIS A 146 -21.98 -37.33 -17.20
N PHE A 147 -23.00 -37.71 -16.45
CA PHE A 147 -23.17 -37.37 -15.05
C PHE A 147 -23.21 -38.64 -14.22
N GLY A 148 -22.49 -38.62 -13.11
CA GLY A 148 -22.27 -39.79 -12.29
C GLY A 148 -22.98 -39.73 -10.96
N VAL A 149 -23.60 -40.83 -10.53
CA VAL A 149 -23.97 -41.08 -9.13
C VAL A 149 -23.15 -42.25 -8.64
N PHE A 150 -22.39 -42.09 -7.56
CA PHE A 150 -21.52 -43.12 -7.02
C PHE A 150 -21.92 -43.47 -5.59
N ILE A 151 -22.08 -44.76 -5.29
CA ILE A 151 -22.33 -45.26 -3.92
C ILE A 151 -21.15 -46.11 -3.51
N GLU A 152 -20.53 -45.75 -2.37
CA GLU A 152 -19.39 -46.49 -1.83
C GLU A 152 -19.85 -47.78 -1.16
N ALA A 153 -19.06 -48.84 -1.32
CA ALA A 153 -19.27 -50.13 -0.66
C ALA A 153 -19.10 -50.05 0.88
N LYS A 154 -18.65 -48.92 1.40
CA LYS A 154 -18.55 -48.62 2.83
C LYS A 154 -19.91 -48.29 3.47
N ASP A 155 -20.93 -47.97 2.67
CA ASP A 155 -22.25 -47.65 3.20
C ASP A 155 -22.87 -48.86 3.93
N GLU A 156 -23.53 -48.61 5.05
CA GLU A 156 -24.21 -49.64 5.86
C GLU A 156 -25.34 -50.33 5.09
N LEU A 157 -25.96 -49.61 4.15
CA LEU A 157 -27.09 -50.09 3.33
C LEU A 157 -26.62 -50.67 1.98
N PHE A 158 -25.31 -50.74 1.75
CA PHE A 158 -24.77 -51.17 0.48
C PHE A 158 -24.98 -52.67 0.24
N GLU A 159 -25.65 -53.00 -0.87
CA GLU A 159 -25.77 -54.34 -1.40
C GLU A 159 -25.68 -54.27 -2.93
N LEU A 160 -24.70 -54.97 -3.52
CA LEU A 160 -24.30 -54.80 -4.92
C LEU A 160 -25.49 -54.91 -5.90
N GLU A 161 -26.25 -55.99 -5.81
CA GLU A 161 -27.36 -56.26 -6.72
C GLU A 161 -28.54 -55.31 -6.50
N LYS A 162 -28.79 -54.90 -5.25
CA LYS A 162 -29.83 -53.92 -4.92
C LYS A 162 -29.50 -52.53 -5.47
N VAL A 163 -28.24 -52.12 -5.38
CA VAL A 163 -27.74 -50.85 -5.93
C VAL A 163 -27.81 -50.85 -7.46
N LYS A 164 -27.41 -51.94 -8.12
CA LYS A 164 -27.55 -52.08 -9.57
C LYS A 164 -29.01 -52.03 -10.03
N SER A 165 -29.89 -52.75 -9.33
CA SER A 165 -31.33 -52.70 -9.61
C SER A 165 -31.87 -51.28 -9.47
N LEU A 166 -31.51 -50.60 -8.39
CA LEU A 166 -31.89 -49.20 -8.18
C LEU A 166 -31.46 -48.31 -9.35
N PHE A 167 -30.20 -48.39 -9.79
CA PHE A 167 -29.73 -47.58 -10.91
C PHE A 167 -30.41 -47.92 -12.25
N ASN A 168 -30.71 -49.19 -12.50
CA ASN A 168 -31.48 -49.61 -13.67
C ASN A 168 -32.92 -49.07 -13.64
N ASP A 169 -33.57 -49.09 -12.48
CA ASP A 169 -34.95 -48.58 -12.31
C ASP A 169 -35.07 -47.08 -12.64
N PHE A 170 -33.99 -46.32 -12.43
CA PHE A 170 -33.91 -44.90 -12.79
C PHE A 170 -33.30 -44.63 -14.17
N GLY A 171 -33.07 -45.68 -14.97
CA GLY A 171 -32.63 -45.57 -16.36
C GLY A 171 -31.19 -45.08 -16.52
N ALA A 172 -30.28 -45.63 -15.73
CA ALA A 172 -28.83 -45.49 -15.93
C ALA A 172 -28.44 -45.96 -17.33
N ASP A 173 -27.62 -45.15 -18.02
CA ASP A 173 -27.12 -45.49 -19.35
C ASP A 173 -26.00 -46.55 -19.26
N GLU A 174 -25.22 -46.51 -18.18
CA GLU A 174 -24.15 -47.46 -17.89
C GLU A 174 -23.91 -47.57 -16.39
N ILE A 175 -23.58 -48.77 -15.91
CA ILE A 175 -23.25 -49.04 -14.51
C ILE A 175 -21.87 -49.67 -14.45
N ILE A 176 -20.96 -49.05 -13.69
CA ILE A 176 -19.56 -49.43 -13.58
C ILE A 176 -19.26 -49.82 -12.13
N GLU A 177 -18.76 -51.04 -11.95
CA GLU A 177 -18.21 -51.49 -10.67
C GLU A 177 -16.75 -51.08 -10.56
N ILE A 178 -16.40 -50.39 -9.47
CA ILE A 178 -15.04 -49.93 -9.25
C ILE A 178 -14.45 -50.78 -8.14
N ALA A 179 -13.53 -51.67 -8.51
CA ALA A 179 -12.71 -52.42 -7.56
C ALA A 179 -11.42 -51.65 -7.28
N TYR A 180 -10.94 -51.71 -6.05
CA TYR A 180 -9.79 -50.95 -5.60
C TYR A 180 -8.95 -51.73 -4.58
N ASP A 181 -7.63 -51.73 -4.74
CA ASP A 181 -6.69 -52.36 -3.80
C ASP A 181 -6.36 -51.41 -2.64
N ARG A 182 -6.78 -51.78 -1.42
CA ARG A 182 -6.58 -50.97 -0.21
C ARG A 182 -5.08 -50.72 0.11
N ASN A 183 -4.15 -51.51 -0.44
CA ASN A 183 -2.72 -51.35 -0.19
C ASN A 183 -2.10 -50.13 -0.88
N GLU A 184 -2.78 -49.52 -1.85
CA GLU A 184 -2.24 -48.40 -2.65
C GLU A 184 -2.55 -47.00 -2.08
N VAL A 185 -3.40 -46.87 -1.04
CA VAL A 185 -3.76 -45.54 -0.48
C VAL A 185 -2.90 -45.17 0.72
N THR A 186 -2.12 -44.10 0.56
CA THR A 186 -1.58 -43.36 1.70
C THR A 186 -2.40 -42.08 1.92
N PHE A 187 -3.31 -42.08 2.90
CA PHE A 187 -4.08 -40.89 3.31
C PHE A 187 -3.25 -39.84 4.08
N LYS A 188 -1.93 -39.97 4.14
CA LYS A 188 -1.07 -39.02 4.85
C LYS A 188 -0.98 -37.72 4.05
N PRO A 189 -1.11 -36.54 4.70
CA PRO A 189 -1.01 -35.26 4.01
C PRO A 189 0.39 -35.10 3.40
N LYS A 190 0.46 -35.08 2.06
CA LYS A 190 1.71 -34.91 1.29
C LYS A 190 2.21 -33.46 1.23
N VAL A 191 1.58 -32.54 1.96
CA VAL A 191 1.98 -31.11 2.01
C VAL A 191 3.43 -30.97 2.51
N PHE A 192 3.88 -31.91 3.34
CA PHE A 192 5.26 -31.97 3.85
C PHE A 192 6.17 -32.95 3.09
N ASP A 193 5.74 -33.46 1.94
CA ASP A 193 6.60 -34.30 1.09
C ASP A 193 7.76 -33.44 0.57
N VAL A 194 8.98 -33.95 0.74
CA VAL A 194 10.22 -33.30 0.30
C VAL A 194 10.16 -32.96 -1.19
N LYS A 195 9.56 -33.80 -2.03
CA LYS A 195 9.43 -33.51 -3.47
C LYS A 195 8.54 -32.29 -3.73
N PHE A 196 7.41 -32.18 -3.02
CA PHE A 196 6.48 -31.07 -3.15
C PHE A 196 7.09 -29.76 -2.62
N ILE A 197 7.73 -29.82 -1.44
CA ILE A 197 8.44 -28.66 -0.88
C ILE A 197 9.58 -28.21 -1.82
N SER A 198 10.37 -29.15 -2.33
CA SER A 198 11.47 -28.84 -3.25
C SER A 198 10.95 -28.17 -4.53
N PHE A 199 9.83 -28.64 -5.06
CA PHE A 199 9.16 -28.02 -6.21
C PHE A 199 8.72 -26.58 -5.91
N LEU A 200 8.09 -26.33 -4.75
CA LEU A 200 7.70 -24.98 -4.34
C LEU A 200 8.91 -24.04 -4.18
N VAL A 201 10.00 -24.52 -3.59
CA VAL A 201 11.25 -23.76 -3.44
C VAL A 201 11.85 -23.40 -4.80
N VAL A 202 11.89 -24.34 -5.74
CA VAL A 202 12.39 -24.10 -7.10
C VAL A 202 11.52 -23.05 -7.81
N ILE A 203 10.19 -23.16 -7.74
CA ILE A 203 9.30 -22.13 -8.30
C ILE A 203 9.56 -20.78 -7.66
N ALA A 204 9.67 -20.71 -6.32
CA ALA A 204 9.93 -19.46 -5.62
C ALA A 204 11.26 -18.81 -6.04
N ILE A 205 12.31 -19.61 -6.25
CA ILE A 205 13.61 -19.12 -6.75
C ILE A 205 13.47 -18.61 -8.17
N ILE A 206 12.79 -19.35 -9.06
CA ILE A 206 12.59 -18.94 -10.45
C ILE A 206 11.80 -17.64 -10.53
N THR A 207 10.65 -17.55 -9.84
CA THR A 207 9.80 -16.35 -9.85
C THR A 207 10.54 -15.15 -9.27
N SER A 208 11.26 -15.33 -8.16
CA SER A 208 12.08 -14.26 -7.56
C SER A 208 13.20 -13.82 -8.49
N SER A 209 13.87 -14.76 -9.17
CA SER A 209 14.96 -14.45 -10.11
C SER A 209 14.44 -13.70 -11.33
N VAL A 210 13.31 -14.14 -11.91
CA VAL A 210 12.65 -13.45 -13.03
C VAL A 210 12.20 -12.05 -12.60
N ALA A 211 11.56 -11.92 -11.44
CA ALA A 211 11.15 -10.62 -10.91
C ALA A 211 12.35 -9.71 -10.67
N TYR A 212 13.45 -10.23 -10.13
CA TYR A 212 14.68 -9.47 -9.93
C TYR A 212 15.28 -9.00 -11.26
N LEU A 213 15.40 -9.88 -12.25
CA LEU A 213 15.91 -9.53 -13.58
C LEU A 213 15.02 -8.52 -14.28
N PHE A 214 13.69 -8.69 -14.19
CA PHE A 214 12.76 -7.77 -14.81
C PHE A 214 12.87 -6.38 -14.18
N ASN A 215 12.81 -6.30 -12.86
CA ASN A 215 12.80 -5.04 -12.14
C ASN A 215 14.15 -4.33 -12.15
N ASN A 216 15.28 -5.04 -12.19
CA ASN A 216 16.62 -4.44 -12.10
C ASN A 216 17.39 -4.36 -13.41
N LYS A 217 16.98 -5.11 -14.45
CA LYS A 217 17.63 -5.09 -15.76
C LYS A 217 16.67 -4.65 -16.84
N ILE A 218 15.56 -5.38 -17.04
CA ILE A 218 14.67 -5.15 -18.20
C ILE A 218 14.06 -3.74 -18.16
N LEU A 219 13.57 -3.28 -17.01
CA LEU A 219 13.00 -1.93 -16.87
C LEU A 219 14.00 -0.79 -17.13
N TYR A 220 15.31 -1.07 -17.11
CA TYR A 220 16.37 -0.10 -17.36
C TYR A 220 16.97 -0.19 -18.77
N LEU A 221 16.40 -1.03 -19.64
CA LEU A 221 16.75 -1.13 -21.05
C LEU A 221 15.74 -0.34 -21.90
N PRO A 222 16.17 0.21 -23.05
CA PRO A 222 15.24 0.74 -24.05
C PRO A 222 14.26 -0.36 -24.52
N PRO A 223 12.95 -0.09 -24.64
CA PRO A 223 12.29 1.23 -24.56
C PRO A 223 11.67 1.51 -23.17
N PHE A 224 12.07 0.85 -22.09
CA PHE A 224 11.50 1.05 -20.75
C PHE A 224 12.19 2.16 -19.94
N ASP A 225 13.40 2.58 -20.33
CA ASP A 225 14.20 3.57 -19.61
C ASP A 225 13.91 5.04 -19.98
N PHE A 226 13.02 5.31 -20.93
CA PHE A 226 12.71 6.67 -21.43
C PHE A 226 12.15 7.62 -20.35
N MET A 227 11.43 7.10 -19.35
CA MET A 227 10.96 7.93 -18.23
C MET A 227 12.10 8.28 -17.26
N LEU A 228 13.10 7.41 -17.14
CA LEU A 228 14.28 7.63 -16.31
C LEU A 228 15.29 8.55 -17.01
N LYS A 229 15.53 8.31 -18.30
CA LYS A 229 16.46 9.05 -19.15
C LYS A 229 15.69 10.00 -20.06
N GLN A 230 15.34 11.14 -19.50
CA GLN A 230 14.80 12.27 -20.24
C GLN A 230 15.91 13.19 -20.70
N PHE A 231 15.73 13.88 -21.83
CA PHE A 231 16.61 14.99 -22.26
C PHE A 231 16.40 16.22 -21.37
N ARG A 232 16.85 16.13 -20.12
CA ARG A 232 16.86 17.21 -19.12
C ARG A 232 18.20 17.22 -18.42
N LEU A 233 18.62 18.40 -17.96
CA LEU A 233 19.76 18.51 -17.06
C LEU A 233 19.32 18.12 -15.64
N GLY A 234 20.17 17.38 -14.94
CA GLY A 234 20.01 17.13 -13.52
C GLY A 234 20.17 18.42 -12.69
N PRO A 235 19.67 18.45 -11.45
CA PRO A 235 19.94 19.56 -10.53
C PRO A 235 21.44 19.78 -10.39
N GLN A 236 21.89 21.02 -10.59
CA GLN A 236 23.31 21.43 -10.51
C GLN A 236 24.24 20.85 -11.59
N GLU A 237 23.70 20.19 -12.61
CA GLU A 237 24.49 19.73 -13.77
C GLU A 237 24.85 20.90 -14.70
N SER A 238 26.05 20.87 -15.27
CA SER A 238 26.50 21.88 -16.22
C SER A 238 25.81 21.72 -17.57
N SER A 239 25.33 22.82 -18.15
CA SER A 239 24.76 22.83 -19.49
C SER A 239 25.85 22.91 -20.55
N THR A 240 25.78 22.04 -21.55
CA THR A 240 26.57 22.16 -22.79
C THR A 240 25.92 23.09 -23.82
N PHE A 241 24.68 23.51 -23.58
CA PHE A 241 23.90 24.34 -24.51
C PHE A 241 24.10 25.84 -24.26
N PHE A 242 24.21 26.27 -22.99
CA PHE A 242 24.40 27.68 -22.64
C PHE A 242 25.88 28.01 -22.45
N ALA A 243 26.33 29.15 -22.99
CA ALA A 243 27.73 29.58 -22.97
C ALA A 243 28.32 29.79 -21.56
N ASP A 244 27.48 30.02 -20.56
CA ASP A 244 27.90 30.18 -19.16
C ASP A 244 27.95 28.87 -18.37
N GLY A 245 27.63 27.74 -19.02
CA GLY A 245 27.66 26.41 -18.40
C GLY A 245 26.55 26.16 -17.37
N PHE A 246 25.67 27.13 -17.09
CA PHE A 246 24.60 26.96 -16.10
C PHE A 246 23.35 26.36 -16.73
N GLY A 247 22.87 25.25 -16.17
CA GLY A 247 21.57 24.66 -16.54
C GLY A 247 20.37 25.51 -16.10
N MET A 248 20.47 26.19 -14.97
CA MET A 248 19.44 27.11 -14.49
C MET A 248 19.61 28.50 -15.10
N ARG A 249 18.55 29.03 -15.71
CA ARG A 249 18.54 30.39 -16.27
C ARG A 249 18.00 31.38 -15.26
N LYS A 250 18.66 32.53 -15.15
CA LYS A 250 18.07 33.69 -14.48
C LYS A 250 16.83 34.15 -15.28
N PRO A 251 15.79 34.66 -14.62
CA PRO A 251 14.69 35.32 -15.32
C PRO A 251 15.20 36.44 -16.24
N PRO A 252 14.53 36.71 -17.37
CA PRO A 252 14.86 37.84 -18.24
C PRO A 252 14.94 39.15 -17.46
N ALA A 253 15.81 40.07 -17.89
CA ALA A 253 15.94 41.38 -17.27
C ALA A 253 14.59 42.11 -17.27
N GLY A 254 14.23 42.72 -16.14
CA GLY A 254 12.94 43.40 -15.97
C GLY A 254 11.76 42.50 -15.60
N THR A 255 11.97 41.20 -15.40
CA THR A 255 10.91 40.31 -14.89
C THR A 255 10.49 40.74 -13.48
N VAL A 256 9.18 40.92 -13.27
CA VAL A 256 8.55 41.20 -11.97
C VAL A 256 7.78 39.96 -11.53
N ALA A 257 7.87 39.56 -10.27
CA ALA A 257 7.11 38.42 -9.77
C ALA A 257 5.60 38.75 -9.78
N ARG A 258 4.75 37.75 -10.06
CA ARG A 258 3.30 37.94 -10.02
C ARG A 258 2.90 38.36 -8.60
N ASN A 259 2.10 39.44 -8.50
CA ASN A 259 1.68 40.07 -7.24
C ASN A 259 2.80 40.77 -6.45
N GLN A 260 3.95 41.05 -7.07
CA GLN A 260 4.97 41.90 -6.45
C GLN A 260 4.58 43.37 -6.59
N GLU A 261 4.40 44.06 -5.47
CA GLU A 261 4.20 45.51 -5.46
C GLU A 261 5.48 46.23 -5.92
N PHE A 262 5.29 47.31 -6.69
CA PHE A 262 6.41 48.13 -7.17
C PHE A 262 7.12 48.80 -6.00
N TYR A 263 8.43 48.59 -5.90
CA TYR A 263 9.26 49.20 -4.86
C TYR A 263 9.96 50.46 -5.41
N PRO A 264 9.50 51.69 -5.07
CA PRO A 264 9.99 52.92 -5.70
C PRO A 264 11.33 53.43 -5.13
N PHE A 265 11.87 52.81 -4.08
CA PHE A 265 13.04 53.29 -3.34
C PHE A 265 14.34 52.59 -3.72
N LYS A 266 14.45 52.13 -4.96
CA LYS A 266 15.66 51.50 -5.48
C LYS A 266 16.87 52.45 -5.33
N ASN A 267 17.94 51.98 -4.72
CA ASN A 267 19.14 52.73 -4.34
C ASN A 267 18.86 54.01 -3.52
N LYS A 268 17.71 54.09 -2.83
CA LYS A 268 17.29 55.27 -2.03
C LYS A 268 16.98 54.87 -0.58
N PRO A 269 17.99 54.44 0.20
CA PRO A 269 17.76 53.90 1.53
C PRO A 269 17.15 54.90 2.52
N ASP A 270 17.57 56.16 2.45
CA ASP A 270 17.12 57.18 3.40
C ASP A 270 15.69 57.64 3.09
N GLU A 271 15.32 57.74 1.79
CA GLU A 271 13.93 57.98 1.40
C GLU A 271 13.01 56.83 1.83
N ALA A 272 13.45 55.57 1.68
CA ALA A 272 12.71 54.41 2.16
C ALA A 272 12.51 54.48 3.67
N GLY A 273 13.57 54.85 4.41
CA GLY A 273 13.52 55.02 5.86
C GLY A 273 12.55 56.10 6.33
N MET A 274 12.36 57.16 5.55
CA MET A 274 11.44 58.27 5.88
C MET A 274 10.00 57.98 5.46
N LYS A 275 9.79 57.31 4.32
CA LYS A 275 8.45 57.18 3.70
C LYS A 275 7.75 55.86 3.98
N LEU A 276 8.49 54.79 4.30
CA LEU A 276 7.90 53.49 4.60
C LEU A 276 7.67 53.34 6.11
N VAL A 277 6.45 52.93 6.45
CA VAL A 277 6.03 52.62 7.81
C VAL A 277 5.50 51.19 7.82
N ASN A 278 5.81 50.45 8.87
CA ASN A 278 5.30 49.09 9.02
C ASN A 278 3.77 49.14 9.22
N PRO A 279 2.96 48.60 8.27
CA PRO A 279 1.51 48.65 8.38
C PRO A 279 0.96 47.56 9.32
N LEU A 280 1.80 46.61 9.75
CA LEU A 280 1.37 45.48 10.58
C LEU A 280 1.38 45.84 12.05
N LEU A 281 0.30 45.49 12.75
CA LEU A 281 0.25 45.52 14.21
C LEU A 281 1.03 44.32 14.78
N ALA A 282 1.61 44.51 15.97
CA ALA A 282 2.34 43.47 16.71
C ALA A 282 1.40 42.44 17.37
N THR A 283 0.58 41.76 16.55
CA THR A 283 -0.27 40.65 16.99
C THR A 283 0.55 39.36 17.10
N GLN A 284 0.05 38.38 17.86
CA GLN A 284 0.69 37.07 17.97
C GLN A 284 0.88 36.41 16.59
N GLU A 285 -0.11 36.48 15.72
CA GLU A 285 -0.03 35.94 14.34
C GLU A 285 1.12 36.57 13.55
N ASN A 286 1.25 37.91 13.55
CA ASN A 286 2.30 38.60 12.80
C ASN A 286 3.69 38.35 13.40
N LEU A 287 3.80 38.26 14.73
CA LEU A 287 5.05 37.92 15.40
C LEU A 287 5.49 36.48 15.14
N GLU A 288 4.56 35.52 15.11
CA GLU A 288 4.85 34.13 14.75
C GLU A 288 5.27 34.00 13.28
N LEU A 289 4.59 34.69 12.36
CA LEU A 289 4.99 34.78 10.96
C LEU A 289 6.40 35.36 10.83
N GLY A 290 6.66 36.48 11.51
CA GLY A 290 7.95 37.14 11.54
C GLY A 290 9.06 36.24 12.07
N ARG A 291 8.82 35.54 13.18
CA ARG A 291 9.72 34.55 13.77
C ARG A 291 10.05 33.45 12.79
N ASN A 292 9.04 32.84 12.16
CA ASN A 292 9.24 31.74 11.22
C ASN A 292 10.10 32.16 10.02
N LYS A 293 9.84 33.36 9.47
CA LYS A 293 10.59 33.90 8.32
C LYS A 293 11.98 34.35 8.70
N PHE A 294 12.15 35.01 9.85
CA PHE A 294 13.47 35.38 10.38
C PHE A 294 14.33 34.13 10.61
N ASN A 295 13.76 33.09 11.24
CA ASN A 295 14.44 31.83 11.50
C ASN A 295 14.89 31.12 10.22
N THR A 296 14.12 31.23 9.16
CA THR A 296 14.41 30.61 7.86
C THR A 296 15.49 31.38 7.09
N PHE A 297 15.39 32.71 6.99
CA PHE A 297 16.19 33.51 6.06
C PHE A 297 17.26 34.37 6.74
N CYS A 298 17.00 34.88 7.94
CA CYS A 298 17.88 35.84 8.61
C CYS A 298 18.79 35.18 9.65
N SER A 299 18.28 34.23 10.44
CA SER A 299 19.04 33.53 11.49
C SER A 299 20.30 32.80 11.00
N PRO A 300 20.36 32.27 9.75
CA PRO A 300 21.59 31.67 9.24
C PRO A 300 22.75 32.67 9.17
N CYS A 301 22.51 33.99 9.15
CA CYS A 301 23.58 35.01 9.17
C CYS A 301 23.57 35.84 10.46
N HIS A 302 22.42 36.17 11.03
CA HIS A 302 22.32 37.04 12.21
C HIS A 302 22.18 36.30 13.55
N GLY A 303 22.17 34.97 13.54
CA GLY A 303 21.91 34.16 14.73
C GLY A 303 20.43 34.11 15.12
N TRP A 304 20.04 33.16 15.96
CA TRP A 304 18.63 32.99 16.37
C TRP A 304 18.11 34.16 17.21
N ARG A 305 19.03 34.86 17.91
CA ARG A 305 18.72 36.02 18.74
C ARG A 305 19.03 37.34 18.06
N GLY A 306 19.56 37.36 16.85
CA GLY A 306 19.95 38.59 16.15
C GLY A 306 21.27 39.20 16.63
N GLU A 307 22.12 38.45 17.35
CA GLU A 307 23.37 38.96 17.92
C GLU A 307 24.52 39.03 16.90
N GLY A 308 24.34 38.47 15.70
CA GLY A 308 25.40 38.33 14.69
C GLY A 308 26.25 37.06 14.88
N ASP A 309 25.87 36.20 15.82
CA ASP A 309 26.52 34.95 16.21
C ASP A 309 25.96 33.75 15.42
N SER A 310 26.23 33.74 14.12
CA SER A 310 25.60 32.78 13.22
C SER A 310 26.34 31.44 13.07
N ARG A 311 25.61 30.40 12.65
CA ARG A 311 26.13 29.10 12.21
C ARG A 311 27.02 29.14 10.96
N LEU A 312 27.04 30.26 10.23
CA LEU A 312 27.87 30.55 9.05
C LEU A 312 29.07 31.45 9.39
N ASN A 313 29.31 31.74 10.68
CA ASN A 313 30.45 32.54 11.13
C ASN A 313 31.77 31.96 10.58
N GLY A 314 32.60 32.83 10.00
CA GLY A 314 33.88 32.47 9.39
C GLY A 314 33.83 32.06 7.91
N GLN A 315 32.64 31.82 7.33
CA GLN A 315 32.49 31.55 5.89
C GLN A 315 32.24 32.82 5.07
N PHE A 316 31.68 33.86 5.71
CA PHE A 316 31.45 35.18 5.15
C PHE A 316 31.83 36.25 6.19
N PRO A 317 32.04 37.52 5.79
CA PRO A 317 32.18 38.61 6.75
C PRO A 317 30.98 38.65 7.70
N ASN A 318 31.25 38.62 9.01
CA ASN A 318 30.19 38.54 10.01
C ASN A 318 29.29 39.77 9.94
N PRO A 319 27.95 39.59 9.90
CA PRO A 319 27.05 40.72 9.88
C PRO A 319 27.04 41.44 11.22
N PRO A 320 26.66 42.73 11.26
CA PRO A 320 26.52 43.45 12.51
C PRO A 320 25.41 42.84 13.37
N SER A 321 25.56 42.95 14.69
CA SER A 321 24.49 42.65 15.64
C SER A 321 23.28 43.56 15.35
N LEU A 322 22.10 42.94 15.26
CA LEU A 322 20.83 43.66 15.12
C LEU A 322 20.45 44.39 16.41
N HIS A 323 21.16 44.15 17.52
CA HIS A 323 21.01 44.86 18.79
C HIS A 323 21.91 46.09 18.93
N SER A 324 22.82 46.32 17.98
CA SER A 324 23.67 47.51 17.99
C SER A 324 22.83 48.79 18.06
N GLU A 325 23.33 49.80 18.77
CA GLU A 325 22.65 51.10 18.92
C GLU A 325 22.26 51.69 17.56
N LYS A 326 23.17 51.59 16.58
CA LYS A 326 22.94 52.02 15.20
C LYS A 326 21.69 51.37 14.58
N VAL A 327 21.58 50.03 14.65
CA VAL A 327 20.46 49.30 14.03
C VAL A 327 19.17 49.46 14.83
N ARG A 328 19.24 49.57 16.15
CA ARG A 328 18.07 49.89 16.99
C ARG A 328 17.46 51.24 16.61
N ASN A 329 18.29 52.22 16.30
CA ASN A 329 17.87 53.57 15.91
C ASN A 329 17.48 53.71 14.43
N TRP A 330 17.58 52.65 13.62
CA TRP A 330 17.04 52.68 12.26
C TRP A 330 15.52 52.70 12.27
N THR A 331 14.90 53.32 11.26
CA THR A 331 13.45 53.19 11.06
C THR A 331 13.11 51.83 10.45
N ASP A 332 11.87 51.39 10.63
CA ASP A 332 11.39 50.13 10.04
C ASP A 332 11.52 50.14 8.51
N GLY A 333 11.25 51.29 7.87
CA GLY A 333 11.46 51.47 6.43
C GLY A 333 12.91 51.29 5.97
N ARG A 334 13.88 51.66 6.80
CA ARG A 334 15.31 51.46 6.50
C ARG A 334 15.69 49.99 6.55
N ILE A 335 15.17 49.25 7.54
CA ILE A 335 15.38 47.80 7.66
C ILE A 335 14.70 47.08 6.49
N TYR A 336 13.47 47.49 6.12
CA TYR A 336 12.76 46.96 4.97
C TYR A 336 13.55 47.13 3.67
N HIS A 337 14.16 48.30 3.45
CA HIS A 337 15.02 48.55 2.30
C HIS A 337 16.22 47.58 2.24
N VAL A 338 16.86 47.33 3.37
CA VAL A 338 17.99 46.38 3.45
C VAL A 338 17.54 44.96 3.12
N ILE A 339 16.36 44.53 3.57
CA ILE A 339 15.81 43.21 3.19
C ILE A 339 15.49 43.17 1.69
N MET A 340 15.03 44.28 1.12
CA MET A 340 14.66 44.40 -0.29
C MET A 340 15.84 44.37 -1.25
N GLU A 341 16.88 45.16 -1.00
CA GLU A 341 18.00 45.30 -1.94
C GLU A 341 19.28 44.61 -1.49
N GLY A 342 19.33 44.18 -0.23
CA GLY A 342 20.57 43.78 0.40
C GLY A 342 21.39 44.99 0.84
N GLN A 343 22.53 44.73 1.48
CA GLN A 343 23.50 45.76 1.84
C GLN A 343 24.87 45.12 2.02
N ASN A 344 25.90 45.69 1.40
CA ASN A 344 27.25 45.14 1.39
C ASN A 344 27.26 43.68 0.90
N VAL A 345 27.60 42.73 1.77
CA VAL A 345 27.61 41.29 1.49
C VAL A 345 26.25 40.62 1.74
N MET A 346 25.31 41.32 2.38
CA MET A 346 23.96 40.78 2.61
C MET A 346 23.20 40.77 1.27
N PRO A 347 22.71 39.60 0.81
CA PRO A 347 21.95 39.51 -0.44
C PRO A 347 20.56 40.13 -0.30
N SER A 348 19.93 40.43 -1.43
CA SER A 348 18.50 40.75 -1.49
C SER A 348 17.66 39.52 -1.16
N TYR A 349 16.59 39.72 -0.39
CA TYR A 349 15.55 38.72 -0.12
C TYR A 349 14.21 39.05 -0.79
N ALA A 350 14.20 39.97 -1.76
CA ALA A 350 12.97 40.43 -2.44
C ALA A 350 12.20 39.27 -3.11
N SER A 351 12.89 38.24 -3.60
CA SER A 351 12.28 37.06 -4.22
C SER A 351 11.86 35.97 -3.23
N GLN A 352 12.38 36.00 -2.00
CA GLN A 352 12.17 34.97 -0.98
C GLN A 352 11.10 35.38 0.04
N LEU A 353 10.89 36.69 0.22
CA LEU A 353 9.93 37.25 1.17
C LEU A 353 8.92 38.14 0.47
N THR A 354 7.64 37.85 0.69
CA THR A 354 6.52 38.74 0.35
C THR A 354 6.57 40.01 1.20
N GLU A 355 5.85 41.04 0.79
CA GLU A 355 5.80 42.29 1.54
C GLU A 355 5.31 42.11 2.98
N LYS A 356 4.19 41.40 3.18
CA LYS A 356 3.67 41.09 4.52
C LYS A 356 4.73 40.39 5.37
N GLU A 357 5.46 39.43 4.80
CA GLU A 357 6.50 38.69 5.51
C GLU A 357 7.69 39.56 5.89
N ARG A 358 8.12 40.51 5.03
CA ARG A 358 9.19 41.46 5.36
C ARG A 358 8.81 42.33 6.55
N TRP A 359 7.58 42.86 6.54
CA TRP A 359 7.06 43.66 7.65
C TRP A 359 6.93 42.86 8.95
N ALA A 360 6.50 41.60 8.86
CA ALA A 360 6.44 40.69 10.01
C ALA A 360 7.83 40.37 10.57
N VAL A 361 8.84 40.14 9.71
CA VAL A 361 10.24 39.95 10.13
C VAL A 361 10.74 41.17 10.91
N ILE A 362 10.41 42.38 10.45
CA ILE A 362 10.80 43.61 11.16
C ILE A 362 10.14 43.70 12.54
N LEU A 363 8.85 43.37 12.67
CA LEU A 363 8.19 43.29 13.99
C LEU A 363 8.91 42.31 14.91
N TYR A 364 9.34 41.16 14.40
CA TYR A 364 10.09 40.18 15.18
C TYR A 364 11.50 40.67 15.55
N ILE A 365 12.20 41.40 14.67
CA ILE A 365 13.46 42.06 15.01
C ILE A 365 13.25 43.05 16.15
N ARG A 366 12.16 43.84 16.12
CA ARG A 366 11.81 44.76 17.21
C ARG A 366 11.52 44.03 18.52
N SER A 367 10.82 42.90 18.48
CA SER A 367 10.57 42.11 19.69
C SER A 367 11.85 41.52 20.28
N LEU A 368 12.79 41.05 19.45
CA LEU A 368 14.12 40.62 19.89
C LEU A 368 14.89 41.77 20.55
N GLN A 369 14.91 42.96 19.92
CA GLN A 369 15.57 44.14 20.48
C GLN A 369 14.95 44.56 21.83
N ARG A 370 13.61 44.51 21.94
CA ARG A 370 12.86 44.80 23.17
C ARG A 370 13.12 43.78 24.26
N ALA A 371 13.18 42.49 23.93
CA ALA A 371 13.46 41.43 24.89
C ALA A 371 14.86 41.55 25.51
N LEU A 372 15.86 41.98 24.73
CA LEU A 372 17.21 42.21 25.24
C LEU A 372 17.37 43.57 25.95
N ASN A 373 16.51 44.55 25.62
CA ASN A 373 16.53 45.91 26.18
C ASN A 373 15.14 46.29 26.72
N ALA A 374 14.66 45.51 27.70
CA ALA A 374 13.36 45.76 28.32
C ALA A 374 13.34 47.15 28.97
N LYS A 375 12.27 47.91 28.75
CA LYS A 375 12.00 49.14 29.51
C LYS A 375 11.28 48.78 30.80
N GLN A 376 11.30 49.70 31.76
CA GLN A 376 10.58 49.56 33.02
C GLN A 376 9.08 49.24 32.82
N GLU A 377 8.48 49.78 31.76
CA GLU A 377 7.09 49.56 31.36
C GLU A 377 6.77 48.11 30.94
N ASP A 378 7.78 47.30 30.57
CA ASP A 378 7.55 45.90 30.18
C ASP A 378 7.50 44.94 31.39
N ILE A 379 7.91 45.42 32.56
CA ILE A 379 8.03 44.64 33.80
C ILE A 379 6.82 44.88 34.72
N GLN A 380 6.10 45.98 34.49
CA GLN A 380 4.84 46.31 35.16
C GLN A 380 3.67 45.69 34.38
#